data_AF-A0AAW4ZPP8-F1
#
_entry.id   AF-A0AAW4ZPP8-F1
#
_cell.length_a   1.000
_cell.length_b   1.000
_cell.length_c   1.000
_cell.angle_alpha   90.00
_cell.angle_beta   90.00
_cell.angle_gamma   90.00
#
_symmetry.space_group_name_H-M   'P 1'
#
loop_
_entity.id
_entity.type
_entity.pdbx_description
1 polymer ?
#
loop_
_entity_poly.entity_id
_entity_poly.type
_entity_poly.pdbx_seq_one_letter_code
_entity_poly.pdbx_strand_id
1 'polypeptide(L)'
;MKKYISFAIFPVLAGCTEIPNDTTLEKAFYSAALSSKASTVLSVDNFAKVSGYKKYDQYIAEVSYDIRFLQNQESHKIKEDTRDSGLGLHALSIEYGHYKAGDISSNQQQVIFIKTRSGWQVKA
;
A
#
# COMPACT_ATOMS: atom_id res chain seq x y z
N MET A 1 55.81 33.99 -9.31
CA MET A 1 54.38 33.92 -9.66
C MET A 1 53.84 32.56 -9.20
N LYS A 2 53.13 32.49 -8.06
CA LYS A 2 52.50 31.26 -7.56
C LYS A 2 50.99 31.48 -7.51
N LYS A 3 50.26 30.78 -8.37
CA LYS A 3 48.78 30.81 -8.42
C LYS A 3 48.26 29.70 -7.52
N TYR A 4 47.67 30.08 -6.39
CA TYR A 4 46.94 29.15 -5.53
C TYR A 4 45.50 29.06 -6.06
N ILE A 5 45.16 27.91 -6.64
CA ILE A 5 43.79 27.60 -7.07
C ILE A 5 43.05 27.13 -5.83
N SER A 6 42.26 28.03 -5.25
CA SER A 6 41.37 27.73 -4.14
C SER A 6 40.12 27.03 -4.69
N PHE A 7 40.02 25.72 -4.52
CA PHE A 7 38.84 24.95 -4.91
C PHE A 7 37.81 25.03 -3.77
N ALA A 8 36.86 25.96 -3.90
CA ALA A 8 35.74 26.08 -2.98
C ALA A 8 34.78 24.89 -3.18
N ILE A 9 34.83 23.92 -2.28
CA ILE A 9 33.86 22.83 -2.21
C ILE A 9 32.56 23.41 -1.66
N PHE A 10 31.59 23.63 -2.54
CA PHE A 10 30.22 23.94 -2.15
C PHE A 10 29.57 22.65 -1.60
N PRO A 11 29.13 22.62 -0.33
CA PRO A 11 28.30 21.52 0.14
C PRO A 11 26.96 21.61 -0.59
N VAL A 12 26.67 20.61 -1.42
CA VAL A 12 25.35 20.44 -2.02
C VAL A 12 24.41 20.11 -0.87
N LEU A 13 23.58 21.07 -0.46
CA LEU A 13 22.44 20.80 0.40
C LEU A 13 21.50 19.87 -0.38
N ALA A 14 21.68 18.57 -0.22
CA ALA A 14 20.66 17.58 -0.54
C ALA A 14 19.50 17.83 0.41
N GLY A 15 18.61 18.75 0.04
CA GLY A 15 17.27 18.77 0.60
C GLY A 15 16.64 17.45 0.22
N CYS A 16 16.70 16.46 1.12
CA CYS A 16 15.93 15.23 1.01
C CYS A 16 14.46 15.64 0.98
N THR A 17 13.92 15.84 -0.21
CA THR A 17 12.48 15.96 -0.39
C THR A 17 11.89 14.67 0.14
N GLU A 18 11.23 14.74 1.29
CA GLU A 18 10.62 13.60 1.99
C GLU A 18 9.39 13.10 1.23
N ILE A 19 9.58 12.68 -0.01
CA ILE A 19 8.62 11.98 -0.83
C ILE A 19 8.98 10.49 -0.70
N PRO A 20 8.05 9.62 -0.29
CA PRO A 20 8.31 8.20 -0.23
C PRO A 20 8.63 7.66 -1.62
N ASN A 21 9.63 6.78 -1.71
CA ASN A 21 9.86 6.03 -2.93
C ASN A 21 8.80 4.93 -3.10
N ASP A 22 8.67 4.39 -4.31
CA ASP A 22 7.62 3.44 -4.66
C ASP A 22 7.68 2.16 -3.81
N THR A 23 8.88 1.66 -3.50
CA THR A 23 9.08 0.52 -2.60
C THR A 23 8.58 0.78 -1.17
N THR A 24 8.67 2.04 -0.71
CA THR A 24 8.17 2.43 0.62
C THR A 24 6.64 2.48 0.62
N LEU A 25 6.05 3.00 -0.45
CA LEU A 25 4.59 3.02 -0.64
C LEU A 25 4.03 1.62 -0.75
N GLU A 26 4.69 0.75 -1.51
CA GLU A 26 4.34 -0.66 -1.69
C GLU A 26 4.33 -1.41 -0.35
N LYS A 27 5.39 -1.28 0.46
CA LYS A 27 5.46 -1.88 1.79
C LYS A 27 4.37 -1.36 2.72
N ALA A 28 4.14 -0.03 2.71
CA ALA A 28 3.08 0.58 3.51
C ALA A 28 1.70 0.06 3.08
N PHE A 29 1.46 -0.05 1.77
CA PHE A 29 0.23 -0.57 1.20
C PHE A 29 -0.01 -2.03 1.59
N TYR A 30 0.97 -2.92 1.38
CA TYR A 30 0.84 -4.33 1.77
C TYR A 30 0.62 -4.51 3.26
N SER A 31 1.30 -3.74 4.09
CA SER A 31 1.12 -3.81 5.55
C SER A 31 -0.31 -3.45 5.99
N ALA A 32 -1.01 -2.61 5.21
CA ALA A 32 -2.38 -2.21 5.49
C ALA A 32 -3.40 -3.15 4.83
N ALA A 33 -3.16 -3.57 3.59
CA ALA A 33 -4.08 -4.42 2.82
C ALA A 33 -4.11 -5.87 3.32
N LEU A 34 -2.98 -6.39 3.78
CA LEU A 34 -2.82 -7.78 4.20
C LEU A 34 -2.71 -7.87 5.72
N SER A 35 -3.85 -7.73 6.42
CA SER A 35 -3.93 -8.21 7.80
C SER A 35 -3.66 -9.72 7.85
N SER A 36 -3.18 -10.24 8.98
CA SER A 36 -2.82 -11.67 9.14
C SER A 36 -3.96 -12.65 8.81
N LYS A 37 -5.22 -12.22 8.93
CA LYS A 37 -6.39 -13.00 8.50
C LYS A 37 -6.66 -12.83 7.00
N ALA A 38 -6.55 -11.62 6.45
CA ALA A 38 -6.79 -11.34 5.03
C ALA A 38 -5.80 -12.09 4.11
N SER A 39 -4.53 -12.21 4.50
CA SER A 39 -3.50 -12.92 3.74
C SER A 39 -3.78 -14.43 3.55
N THR A 40 -4.70 -15.00 4.34
CA THR A 40 -5.14 -16.40 4.14
C THR A 40 -6.22 -16.55 3.07
N VAL A 41 -6.91 -15.46 2.73
CA VAL A 41 -8.08 -15.46 1.84
C VAL A 41 -7.76 -14.83 0.50
N LEU A 42 -6.92 -13.80 0.50
CA LEU A 42 -6.50 -13.08 -0.69
C LEU A 42 -5.00 -12.75 -0.63
N SER A 43 -4.41 -12.64 -1.81
CA SER A 43 -3.11 -12.00 -2.04
C SER A 43 -3.34 -10.68 -2.75
N VAL A 44 -2.41 -9.76 -2.55
CA VAL A 44 -2.32 -8.52 -3.30
C VAL A 44 -1.04 -8.58 -4.11
N ASP A 45 -1.16 -8.48 -5.42
CA ASP A 45 -0.07 -8.61 -6.38
C ASP A 45 0.01 -7.33 -7.25
N ASN A 46 1.10 -7.16 -8.01
CA ASN A 46 1.23 -6.12 -9.04
C ASN A 46 0.97 -4.68 -8.57
N PHE A 47 1.41 -4.32 -7.36
CA PHE A 47 1.29 -2.95 -6.87
C PHE A 47 2.10 -2.00 -7.77
N ALA A 48 1.46 -0.93 -8.23
CA ALA A 48 2.12 0.16 -8.94
C ALA A 48 1.51 1.50 -8.55
N LYS A 49 2.37 2.52 -8.39
CA LYS A 49 1.93 3.91 -8.26
C LYS A 49 1.64 4.47 -9.65
N VAL A 50 0.39 4.87 -9.89
CA VAL A 50 -0.04 5.51 -11.13
C VAL A 50 0.30 7.00 -11.10
N SER A 51 -0.06 7.68 -10.01
CA SER A 51 0.20 9.11 -9.82
C SER A 51 0.32 9.44 -8.32
N GLY A 52 0.84 10.62 -7.97
CA GLY A 52 0.84 11.03 -6.57
C GLY A 52 1.43 12.40 -6.30
N TYR A 53 0.98 13.03 -5.22
CA TYR A 53 1.41 14.35 -4.80
C TYR A 53 1.50 14.46 -3.28
N LYS A 54 2.43 15.31 -2.83
CA LYS A 54 2.59 15.62 -1.40
C LYS A 54 1.62 16.75 -0.99
N LYS A 55 0.93 16.56 0.13
CA LYS A 55 0.06 17.56 0.75
C LYS A 55 0.38 17.64 2.25
N TYR A 56 1.15 18.66 2.65
CA TYR A 56 1.71 18.79 4.01
C TYR A 56 2.50 17.52 4.40
N ASP A 57 2.10 16.84 5.47
CA ASP A 57 2.71 15.58 5.97
C ASP A 57 2.09 14.32 5.36
N GLN A 58 1.23 14.48 4.36
CA GLN A 58 0.59 13.38 3.64
C GLN A 58 1.18 13.24 2.24
N TYR A 59 1.23 12.00 1.77
CA TYR A 59 1.46 11.70 0.37
C TYR A 59 0.21 11.00 -0.16
N ILE A 60 -0.46 11.64 -1.11
CA ILE A 60 -1.70 11.13 -1.71
C ILE A 60 -1.30 10.51 -3.04
N ALA A 61 -1.48 9.20 -3.19
CA ALA A 61 -1.11 8.47 -4.39
C ALA A 61 -2.30 7.71 -4.96
N GLU A 62 -2.41 7.71 -6.28
CA GLU A 62 -3.24 6.77 -7.00
C GLU A 62 -2.43 5.51 -7.25
N VAL A 63 -2.95 4.38 -6.84
CA VAL A 63 -2.27 3.08 -6.93
C VAL A 63 -3.14 2.09 -7.68
N SER A 64 -2.51 1.26 -8.50
CA SER A 64 -3.12 0.10 -9.14
C SER A 64 -2.55 -1.17 -8.52
N TYR A 65 -3.38 -2.19 -8.34
CA TYR A 65 -2.98 -3.47 -7.78
C TYR A 65 -3.98 -4.55 -8.18
N ASP A 66 -3.52 -5.80 -8.15
CA ASP A 66 -4.37 -6.96 -8.37
C ASP A 66 -4.67 -7.65 -7.04
N ILE A 67 -5.94 -8.01 -6.83
CA ILE A 67 -6.33 -8.91 -5.76
C ILE A 67 -6.49 -10.29 -6.37
N ARG A 68 -5.80 -11.28 -5.79
CA ARG A 68 -5.96 -12.69 -6.13
C ARG A 68 -6.64 -13.41 -4.98
N PHE A 69 -7.78 -14.04 -5.23
CA PHE A 69 -8.44 -14.84 -4.20
C PHE A 69 -7.73 -16.20 -4.07
N LEU A 70 -7.30 -16.54 -2.85
CA LEU A 70 -6.62 -17.81 -2.54
C LEU A 70 -7.62 -18.92 -2.18
N GLN A 71 -8.85 -18.54 -1.84
CA GLN A 71 -9.90 -19.42 -1.38
C GLN A 71 -11.24 -19.07 -2.03
N ASN A 72 -12.14 -20.05 -2.08
CA ASN A 72 -13.50 -19.84 -2.55
C ASN A 72 -14.30 -19.07 -1.49
N GLN A 73 -15.29 -18.29 -1.92
CA GLN A 73 -16.25 -17.68 -0.98
C GLN A 73 -16.93 -18.76 -0.11
N GLU A 74 -17.29 -19.90 -0.72
CA GLU A 74 -18.01 -20.99 -0.06
C GLU A 74 -17.18 -21.80 0.96
N SER A 75 -15.85 -21.76 0.88
CA SER A 75 -14.99 -22.45 1.85
C SER A 75 -15.04 -21.79 3.23
N HIS A 76 -15.49 -20.53 3.28
CA HIS A 76 -15.76 -19.79 4.50
C HIS A 76 -17.21 -20.00 4.92
N LYS A 77 -17.51 -21.14 5.55
CA LYS A 77 -18.73 -21.23 6.35
C LYS A 77 -18.62 -20.17 7.44
N ILE A 78 -19.48 -19.15 7.38
CA ILE A 78 -19.65 -18.16 8.44
C ILE A 78 -20.04 -18.96 9.69
N LYS A 79 -19.05 -19.36 10.49
CA LYS A 79 -19.31 -19.89 11.82
C LYS A 79 -19.82 -18.68 12.61
N GLU A 80 -21.02 -18.82 13.14
CA GLU A 80 -21.77 -17.80 13.89
C GLU A 80 -20.97 -17.17 15.04
N ASP A 81 -19.91 -17.86 15.50
CA ASP A 81 -18.98 -17.42 16.53
C ASP A 81 -17.91 -16.40 16.05
N THR A 82 -17.83 -16.13 14.75
CA THR A 82 -16.82 -15.23 14.17
C THR A 82 -17.34 -13.79 14.04
N ARG A 83 -17.78 -13.20 15.15
CA ARG A 83 -17.96 -11.73 15.26
C ARG A 83 -16.66 -10.97 14.95
N ASP A 84 -15.53 -11.67 14.96
CA ASP A 84 -14.18 -11.19 14.73
C ASP A 84 -13.69 -11.28 13.26
N SER A 85 -14.51 -11.85 12.36
CA SER A 85 -14.23 -11.92 10.92
C SER A 85 -15.29 -11.21 10.06
N GLY A 86 -16.31 -10.64 10.72
CA GLY A 86 -17.56 -10.18 10.11
C GLY A 86 -17.46 -8.93 9.24
N LEU A 87 -16.37 -8.17 9.33
CA LEU A 87 -16.17 -7.00 8.48
C LEU A 87 -15.28 -7.27 7.26
N GLY A 88 -14.43 -8.31 7.28
CA GLY A 88 -13.51 -8.60 6.17
C GLY A 88 -14.18 -9.38 5.03
N LEU A 89 -14.70 -10.57 5.32
CA LEU A 89 -15.26 -11.46 4.29
C LEU A 89 -16.59 -10.97 3.72
N HIS A 90 -17.41 -10.32 4.56
CA HIS A 90 -18.67 -9.74 4.13
C HIS A 90 -18.44 -8.51 3.24
N ALA A 91 -17.50 -7.63 3.60
CA ALA A 91 -17.10 -6.51 2.75
C ALA A 91 -16.54 -7.00 1.41
N LEU A 92 -15.68 -8.03 1.41
CA LEU A 92 -15.17 -8.62 0.18
C LEU A 92 -16.29 -9.20 -0.71
N SER A 93 -17.31 -9.82 -0.12
CA SER A 93 -18.45 -10.34 -0.89
C SER A 93 -19.34 -9.23 -1.45
N ILE A 94 -19.45 -8.09 -0.76
CA ILE A 94 -20.17 -6.91 -1.26
C ILE A 94 -19.39 -6.24 -2.39
N GLU A 95 -18.07 -6.10 -2.23
CA GLU A 95 -17.20 -5.37 -3.15
C GLU A 95 -16.89 -6.16 -4.42
N TYR A 96 -16.66 -7.48 -4.30
CA TYR A 96 -16.23 -8.34 -5.41
C TYR A 96 -17.29 -9.37 -5.84
N GLY A 97 -18.41 -9.48 -5.12
CA GLY A 97 -19.47 -10.43 -5.44
C GLY A 97 -19.08 -11.89 -5.19
N HIS A 98 -19.45 -12.77 -6.12
CA HIS A 98 -19.10 -14.19 -6.07
C HIS A 98 -17.70 -14.43 -6.63
N TYR A 99 -16.76 -14.80 -5.76
CA TYR A 99 -15.37 -15.10 -6.14
C TYR A 99 -14.99 -16.55 -5.85
N LYS A 100 -14.06 -17.05 -6.65
CA LYS A 100 -13.44 -18.37 -6.55
C LYS A 100 -11.94 -18.24 -6.36
N ALA A 101 -11.33 -19.27 -5.79
CA ALA A 101 -9.88 -19.38 -5.70
C ALA A 101 -9.27 -19.30 -7.10
N GLY A 102 -8.29 -18.42 -7.24
CA GLY A 102 -7.62 -18.10 -8.50
C GLY A 102 -8.19 -16.88 -9.23
N ASP A 103 -9.39 -16.40 -8.88
CA ASP A 103 -9.94 -15.19 -9.49
C ASP A 103 -9.05 -13.99 -9.20
N ILE A 104 -8.92 -13.12 -10.20
CA ILE A 104 -8.12 -11.91 -10.14
C ILE A 104 -9.03 -10.71 -10.38
N SER A 105 -8.95 -9.73 -9.49
CA SER A 105 -9.60 -8.43 -9.66
C SER A 105 -8.55 -7.34 -9.72
N SER A 106 -8.51 -6.60 -10.83
CA SER A 106 -7.63 -5.43 -10.99
C SER A 106 -8.32 -4.20 -10.43
N ASN A 107 -7.63 -3.51 -9.52
CA ASN A 107 -8.15 -2.40 -8.77
C ASN A 107 -7.27 -1.18 -8.94
N GLN A 108 -7.90 -0.01 -8.91
CA GLN A 108 -7.21 1.28 -8.90
C GLN A 108 -7.92 2.20 -7.92
N GLN A 109 -7.20 2.74 -6.95
CA GLN A 109 -7.77 3.60 -5.92
C GLN A 109 -6.79 4.67 -5.45
N GLN A 110 -7.33 5.72 -4.83
CA GLN A 110 -6.53 6.74 -4.16
C GLN A 110 -6.24 6.31 -2.72
N VAL A 111 -4.96 6.28 -2.36
CA VAL A 111 -4.47 5.93 -1.03
C VAL A 111 -3.74 7.13 -0.42
N ILE A 112 -4.08 7.43 0.82
CA ILE A 112 -3.44 8.49 1.59
C ILE A 112 -2.39 7.84 2.49
N PHE A 113 -1.12 8.21 2.30
CA PHE A 113 -0.02 7.80 3.13
C PHE A 113 0.34 8.92 4.11
N ILE A 114 0.53 8.57 5.38
CA ILE A 114 0.96 9.47 6.44
C ILE A 114 2.36 9.08 6.91
N LYS A 115 3.19 10.08 7.20
CA LYS A 115 4.50 9.86 7.79
C LYS A 115 4.39 9.71 9.30
N THR A 116 4.86 8.59 9.83
CA THR A 116 4.94 8.32 11.27
C THR A 116 6.39 8.14 11.72
N ARG A 117 6.61 7.95 13.03
CA ARG A 117 7.96 7.67 13.57
C ARG A 117 8.53 6.34 13.05
N SER A 118 7.68 5.37 12.70
CA SER A 118 8.08 4.05 12.20
C SER A 118 8.16 3.98 10.67
N GLY A 119 7.92 5.09 9.96
CA GLY A 119 7.96 5.17 8.50
C GLY A 119 6.63 5.66 7.91
N TRP A 120 6.43 5.42 6.62
CA TRP A 120 5.16 5.74 5.96
C TRP A 120 4.13 4.64 6.22
N GLN A 121 2.89 5.03 6.46
CA GLN A 121 1.78 4.11 6.71
C GLN A 121 0.54 4.58 5.93
N VAL A 122 -0.33 3.65 5.56
CA VAL A 122 -1.64 4.00 5.00
C VAL A 122 -2.50 4.61 6.11
N LYS A 123 -3.17 5.72 5.80
CA LYS A 123 -4.15 6.34 6.68
C LYS A 123 -5.44 5.51 6.67
N ALA A 124 -5.75 4.89 7.80
CA ALA A 124 -7.01 4.19 8.05
C ALA A 124 -8.21 5.14 8.15
#